data_AF-A0A9Q3JA19-F1
#
_entry.id   AF-A0A9Q3JA19-F1
#
_cell.length_a   1.000
_cell.length_b   1.000
_cell.length_c   1.000
_cell.angle_alpha   90.00
_cell.angle_beta   90.00
_cell.angle_gamma   90.00
#
_symmetry.space_group_name_H-M   'P 1'
#
loop_
_entity.id
_entity.type
_entity.pdbx_description
1 polymer ?
#
loop_
_entity_poly.entity_id
_entity_poly.type
_entity_poly.pdbx_seq_one_letter_code
_entity_poly.pdbx_strand_id
1 'polypeptide(L)'
;MARPLTPQHNSFAKRANCTILEKTQCLMNQANIPKSYWADAVNTAVLLSNLSPTTSRANQSPNFLWTNTSPNLDRLRTFGCREVIHNLKR
;
A
#
# COMPACT_ATOMS: atom_id res chain seq x y z
N MET A 1 -9.87 -25.87 -0.70
CA MET A 1 -8.61 -25.79 -1.48
C MET A 1 -8.87 -24.92 -2.70
N ALA A 2 -8.23 -23.76 -2.82
CA ALA A 2 -8.48 -22.82 -3.92
C ALA A 2 -7.73 -23.26 -5.19
N ARG A 3 -8.46 -23.34 -6.32
CA ARG A 3 -7.95 -23.83 -7.61
C ARG A 3 -7.09 -22.74 -8.27
N PRO A 4 -5.86 -23.03 -8.71
CA PRO A 4 -5.04 -22.07 -9.44
C PRO A 4 -5.74 -21.81 -10.78
N LEU A 5 -5.96 -20.53 -11.16
CA LEU A 5 -6.48 -20.08 -12.46
C LEU A 5 -8.01 -19.95 -12.65
N THR A 6 -8.80 -19.61 -11.64
CA THR A 6 -10.13 -19.02 -11.93
C THR A 6 -9.95 -17.59 -12.49
N PRO A 7 -10.35 -17.29 -13.74
CA PRO A 7 -10.12 -15.98 -14.38
C PRO A 7 -10.76 -14.82 -13.60
N GLN A 8 -11.93 -15.04 -13.01
CA GLN A 8 -12.61 -14.02 -12.19
C GLN A 8 -11.75 -13.56 -11.00
N HIS A 9 -11.08 -14.46 -10.28
CA HIS A 9 -10.24 -14.07 -9.13
C HIS A 9 -8.97 -13.32 -9.57
N ASN A 10 -8.39 -13.67 -10.72
CA ASN A 10 -7.21 -12.98 -11.24
C ASN A 10 -7.50 -11.52 -11.60
N SER A 11 -8.74 -11.21 -12.03
CA SER A 11 -9.13 -9.84 -12.36
C SER A 11 -9.06 -8.89 -11.15
N PHE A 12 -9.40 -9.37 -9.94
CA PHE A 12 -9.31 -8.58 -8.72
C PHE A 12 -7.86 -8.38 -8.29
N ALA A 13 -7.05 -9.44 -8.32
CA ALA A 13 -5.63 -9.35 -8.02
C ALA A 13 -4.91 -8.41 -8.99
N LYS A 14 -5.21 -8.50 -10.30
CA LYS A 14 -4.63 -7.61 -11.31
C LYS A 14 -4.96 -6.14 -11.05
N ARG A 15 -6.23 -5.83 -10.75
CA ARG A 15 -6.64 -4.45 -10.41
C ARG A 15 -5.93 -3.93 -9.16
N ALA A 16 -5.86 -4.73 -8.10
CA ALA A 16 -5.16 -4.34 -6.87
C ALA A 16 -3.67 -4.08 -7.14
N ASN A 17 -3.00 -4.95 -7.90
CA ASN A 17 -1.60 -4.79 -8.26
C ASN A 17 -1.36 -3.54 -9.12
N CYS A 18 -2.23 -3.23 -10.08
CA CYS A 18 -2.16 -1.99 -10.86
C CYS A 18 -2.27 -0.75 -9.95
N THR A 19 -3.24 -0.72 -9.04
CA THR A 19 -3.40 0.40 -8.10
C THR A 19 -2.18 0.58 -7.19
N ILE A 20 -1.56 -0.52 -6.74
CA ILE A 20 -0.33 -0.45 -5.93
C ILE A 20 0.81 0.18 -6.74
N LEU A 21 0.99 -0.22 -8.00
CA LEU A 21 2.04 0.31 -8.87
C LEU A 21 1.84 1.79 -9.19
N GLU A 22 0.61 2.20 -9.48
CA GLU A 22 0.27 3.62 -9.68
C GLU A 22 0.58 4.46 -8.45
N LYS A 23 0.16 4.00 -7.26
CA LYS A 23 0.48 4.67 -5.99
C LYS A 23 1.99 4.73 -5.74
N THR A 24 2.71 3.66 -6.03
CA THR A 24 4.17 3.61 -5.91
C THR A 24 4.83 4.69 -6.76
N GLN A 25 4.41 4.81 -8.03
CA GLN A 25 4.92 5.85 -8.93
C GLN A 25 4.57 7.25 -8.43
N CYS A 26 3.34 7.48 -7.96
CA CYS A 26 2.94 8.76 -7.36
C CYS A 26 3.81 9.13 -6.16
N LEU A 27 4.04 8.20 -5.23
CA LEU A 27 4.87 8.43 -4.04
C LEU A 27 6.32 8.78 -4.40
N MET A 28 6.90 8.07 -5.36
CA MET A 28 8.27 8.32 -5.82
C MET A 28 8.39 9.67 -6.53
N ASN A 29 7.41 10.00 -7.38
CA ASN A 29 7.37 11.28 -8.10
C ASN A 29 7.18 12.46 -7.13
N GLN A 30 6.28 12.31 -6.15
CA GLN A 30 6.01 13.33 -5.14
C GLN A 30 7.22 13.59 -4.25
N ALA A 31 7.95 12.54 -3.86
CA ALA A 31 9.11 12.65 -2.98
C ALA A 31 10.41 13.01 -3.72
N ASN A 32 10.43 12.93 -5.06
CA ASN A 32 11.61 13.11 -5.90
C ASN A 32 12.81 12.26 -5.47
N ILE A 33 12.55 10.97 -5.23
CA ILE A 33 13.53 10.00 -4.68
C ILE A 33 14.04 9.06 -5.79
N PRO A 34 15.33 8.65 -5.78
CA PRO A 34 15.86 7.73 -6.76
C PRO A 34 15.18 6.34 -6.72
N LYS A 35 15.23 5.63 -7.86
CA LYS A 35 14.62 4.31 -8.04
C LYS A 35 15.13 3.22 -7.08
N SER A 36 16.26 3.44 -6.41
CA SER A 36 16.77 2.54 -5.36
C SER A 36 15.77 2.30 -4.23
N TYR A 37 14.89 3.25 -3.94
CA TYR A 37 13.87 3.16 -2.89
C TYR A 37 12.53 2.58 -3.38
N TRP A 38 12.51 1.94 -4.56
CA TRP A 38 11.28 1.41 -5.14
C TRP A 38 10.59 0.39 -4.22
N ALA A 39 11.35 -0.49 -3.58
CA ALA A 39 10.81 -1.47 -2.63
C ALA A 39 10.08 -0.80 -1.45
N ASP A 40 10.63 0.30 -0.94
CA ASP A 40 10.03 1.06 0.17
C ASP A 40 8.80 1.84 -0.26
N ALA A 41 8.81 2.37 -1.48
CA ALA A 41 7.66 3.02 -2.08
C ALA A 41 6.51 2.02 -2.26
N VAL A 42 6.79 0.79 -2.70
CA VAL A 42 5.80 -0.29 -2.82
C VAL A 42 5.24 -0.66 -1.45
N ASN A 43 6.11 -0.86 -0.44
CA ASN A 43 5.69 -1.16 0.93
C ASN A 43 4.76 -0.07 1.48
N THR A 44 5.11 1.20 1.24
CA THR A 44 4.29 2.34 1.67
C THR A 44 2.95 2.38 0.91
N ALA A 45 2.95 2.13 -0.40
CA ALA A 45 1.72 2.07 -1.20
C ALA A 45 0.76 0.96 -0.74
N VAL A 46 1.30 -0.20 -0.39
CA VAL A 46 0.54 -1.33 0.17
C VAL A 46 -0.02 -0.98 1.55
N LEU A 47 0.81 -0.42 2.44
CA LEU A 47 0.39 0.03 3.76
C LEU A 47 -0.77 1.02 3.67
N LEU A 48 -0.61 2.09 2.86
CA LEU A 48 -1.65 3.09 2.64
C LEU A 48 -2.93 2.46 2.07
N SER A 49 -2.81 1.51 1.14
CA SER A 49 -3.97 0.81 0.57
C SER A 49 -4.71 -0.05 1.59
N ASN A 50 -3.99 -0.65 2.54
CA ASN A 50 -4.58 -1.47 3.61
C ASN A 50 -5.14 -0.62 4.76
N LEU A 51 -4.63 0.59 4.95
CA LEU A 51 -5.12 1.55 5.96
C LEU A 51 -6.28 2.42 5.46
N SER A 52 -6.36 2.66 4.15
CA SER A 52 -7.37 3.54 3.58
C SER A 52 -8.76 2.88 3.61
N PRO A 53 -9.76 3.50 4.24
CA PRO A 53 -11.13 3.03 4.14
C PRO A 53 -11.64 3.15 2.71
N THR A 54 -12.44 2.20 2.26
CA THR A 54 -13.07 2.26 0.92
C THR A 54 -14.58 2.25 1.05
N THR A 55 -15.27 3.03 0.23
CA THR A 55 -16.74 3.08 0.17
C THR A 55 -17.35 1.72 -0.16
N SER A 56 -16.67 0.93 -1.00
CA SER A 56 -17.03 -0.46 -1.30
C SER A 56 -16.98 -1.41 -0.09
N ARG A 57 -16.41 -0.96 1.03
CA ARG A 57 -16.26 -1.72 2.28
C ARG A 57 -16.88 -0.98 3.48
N ALA A 58 -17.99 -0.27 3.26
CA ALA A 58 -18.69 0.49 4.29
C ALA A 58 -17.77 1.47 5.06
N ASN A 59 -16.81 2.08 4.36
CA ASN A 59 -15.80 2.98 4.93
C ASN A 59 -14.93 2.34 6.02
N GLN A 60 -14.74 1.02 5.99
CA GLN A 60 -13.79 0.31 6.85
C GLN A 60 -12.48 0.06 6.11
N SER A 61 -11.36 0.12 6.84
CA SER A 61 -10.04 -0.18 6.27
C SER A 61 -9.85 -1.69 6.13
N PRO A 62 -9.19 -2.17 5.06
CA PRO A 62 -8.86 -3.58 4.92
C PRO A 62 -8.10 -4.17 6.12
N ASN A 63 -7.20 -3.38 6.73
CA ASN A 63 -6.47 -3.78 7.93
C ASN A 63 -7.42 -4.01 9.12
N PHE A 64 -8.37 -3.10 9.35
CA PHE A 64 -9.37 -3.27 10.41
C PHE A 64 -10.22 -4.51 10.17
N LEU A 65 -10.69 -4.73 8.94
CA LEU A 65 -11.47 -5.92 8.57
C LEU A 65 -10.71 -7.23 8.78
N TRP A 66 -9.39 -7.21 8.59
CA TRP A 66 -8.54 -8.40 8.73
C TRP A 66 -8.15 -8.68 10.18
N THR A 67 -7.88 -7.64 10.96
CA THR A 67 -7.33 -7.75 12.32
C THR A 67 -8.35 -7.49 13.42
N ASN A 68 -9.55 -7.03 13.08
CA ASN A 68 -10.57 -6.50 13.99
C ASN A 68 -10.02 -5.44 14.96
N THR A 69 -8.90 -4.79 14.62
CA THR A 69 -8.21 -3.82 15.47
C THR A 69 -8.09 -2.50 14.71
N SER A 70 -8.44 -1.39 15.36
CA SER A 70 -8.27 -0.07 14.76
C SER A 70 -6.79 0.17 14.44
N PRO A 71 -6.45 0.55 13.21
CA PRO A 71 -5.06 0.77 12.85
C PRO A 71 -4.50 1.95 13.63
N ASN A 72 -3.36 1.76 14.29
CA ASN A 72 -2.61 2.87 14.89
C ASN A 72 -1.97 3.70 13.76
N LEU A 73 -2.30 4.99 13.71
CA LEU A 73 -1.81 5.94 12.70
C LEU A 73 -0.71 6.87 13.22
N ASP A 74 -0.30 6.78 14.49
CA ASP A 74 0.70 7.66 15.12
C ASP A 74 2.06 7.58 14.41
N ARG A 75 2.34 6.41 13.82
CA ARG A 75 3.57 6.14 13.07
C ARG A 75 3.45 6.40 11.57
N LEU A 76 2.29 6.88 11.08
CA LEU A 76 2.14 7.23 9.68
C LEU A 76 2.93 8.51 9.38
N ARG A 77 3.82 8.44 8.39
CA ARG A 77 4.68 9.54 7.95
C ARG A 77 4.56 9.71 6.44
N THR A 78 4.73 10.94 5.97
CA THR A 78 4.79 11.23 4.53
C THR A 78 6.00 10.53 3.93
N PHE A 79 5.79 9.82 2.82
CA PHE A 79 6.88 9.17 2.10
C PHE A 79 7.91 10.21 1.64
N GLY A 80 9.18 9.96 1.93
CA GLY A 80 10.28 10.86 1.58
C GLY A 80 10.62 11.98 2.56
N CYS A 81 9.96 12.06 3.72
CA CYS A 81 10.46 12.88 4.81
C CYS A 81 11.83 12.37 5.32
N ARG A 82 12.69 13.29 5.80
CA ARG A 82 14.07 13.02 6.28
C ARG A 82 14.17 11.81 7.23
N GLU A 83 13.19 11.61 8.11
CA GLU A 83 13.17 10.47 9.05
C GLU A 83 12.86 9.12 8.40
N VAL A 84 12.07 9.10 7.31
CA VAL A 84 11.74 7.85 6.63
C VAL A 84 12.98 7.33 5.91
N ILE A 85 13.69 8.21 5.18
CA ILE A 85 14.88 7.84 4.40
C ILE A 85 16.01 7.26 5.27
N HIS A 86 16.18 7.75 6.51
CA HIS A 86 17.18 7.20 7.43
C HIS A 86 16.89 5.75 7.83
N ASN A 87 15.61 5.38 7.95
CA ASN A 87 15.19 4.00 8.26
C ASN A 87 15.16 3.08 7.02
N LEU A 88 15.20 3.64 5.81
CA LEU A 88 15.26 2.89 4.55
C LEU A 88 16.69 2.53 4.13
N LYS A 89 17.70 3.14 4.76
CA LYS A 89 19.12 3.01 4.39
C LYS A 89 19.82 1.84 5.11
N ARG A 90 19.14 0.70 5.25
CA ARG A 90 19.66 -0.47 5.99
C ARG A 90 20.57 -1.34 5.14
#